data_AF-A0A965ZXI8-F1
#
_entry.id   AF-A0A965ZXI8-F1
#
_cell.length_a   1.000
_cell.length_b   1.000
_cell.length_c   1.000
_cell.angle_alpha   90.00
_cell.angle_beta   90.00
_cell.angle_gamma   90.00
#
_symmetry.space_group_name_H-M   'P 1'
#
loop_
_entity.id
_entity.type
_entity.pdbx_description
1 polymer ?
#
loop_
_entity_poly.entity_id
_entity_poly.type
_entity_poly.pdbx_seq_one_letter_code
_entity_poly.pdbx_strand_id
1 'polypeptide(L)'
;MNKELSPTERFLSLFTTLRAGEGFPALLLAAQAFAIMFSLYLLKVIRDTLILSQGDAELKAYATAIQAGLLIFIVPIFARLYFYLSPRSGKHLILCCVLQFFLFSLLLFAVLYWQGVSIAVVFYIWQGLFAVMSLAVFWAFAADLFNPRSGQRLFPLIAAAGALGALLGAASAAPLNTLSGHVGVLCAAALLLLVPLTLSGRMEEAIPTGSLAGSHEAPVSPGSLAEGFSIVLRSRYLSAIAALVVLLNLINTNGEFVVASLLTDELARQGLDSTQSPERAQRITGFYATYQSITALLGLLIQLFLVSRVFDRFGIRGALLVLPIVTLLGYGLLSLLPLLMLALIVLIAENSISYSLTATTRHALFLPVSREQKYIGKQTIETLFFRLGDMISGGLVYVASSLLGFSTLVFMLGNLVLSVILLGFAIAIGRYHYRIILKKMNNLPPVLASPISDLRIDSGRLTEFVFNTETFGDPDEGDALRYTAYLNDSEPLPPWIEFDGLQRKFSFNPGSNDGGRIQLRVVARDFQGLSTESRFDVHVAPVNGRITD
;
A
#
# COMPACT_ATOMS: atom_id res chain seq x y z
N MET A 1 2.85 12.42 -34.80
CA MET A 1 1.74 11.54 -35.25
C MET A 1 0.86 11.21 -34.05
N ASN A 2 -0.33 11.79 -33.96
CA ASN A 2 -1.33 11.36 -32.99
C ASN A 2 -1.80 9.96 -33.42
N LYS A 3 -1.29 8.91 -32.76
CA LYS A 3 -1.83 7.56 -32.95
C LYS A 3 -3.27 7.56 -32.44
N GLU A 4 -4.22 7.15 -33.28
CA GLU A 4 -5.61 6.99 -32.88
C GLU A 4 -5.75 5.88 -31.84
N LEU A 5 -6.70 6.05 -30.91
CA LEU A 5 -7.04 5.03 -29.91
C LEU A 5 -7.68 3.82 -30.61
N SER A 6 -7.22 2.62 -30.25
CA SER A 6 -7.84 1.37 -30.68
C SER A 6 -9.28 1.21 -30.14
N PRO A 7 -10.12 0.32 -30.70
CA PRO A 7 -11.49 0.10 -30.20
C PRO A 7 -11.53 -0.28 -28.71
N THR A 8 -10.55 -1.07 -28.25
CA THR A 8 -10.43 -1.44 -26.83
C THR A 8 -10.02 -0.24 -25.97
N GLU A 9 -9.11 0.60 -26.45
CA GLU A 9 -8.73 1.84 -25.77
C GLU A 9 -9.88 2.86 -25.71
N ARG A 10 -10.71 2.94 -26.76
CA ARG A 10 -11.92 3.76 -26.75
C ARG A 10 -12.91 3.29 -25.69
N PHE A 11 -13.14 2.00 -25.55
CA PHE A 11 -14.00 1.48 -24.48
C PHE A 11 -13.43 1.79 -23.08
N LEU A 12 -12.14 1.51 -22.86
CA LEU A 12 -11.50 1.75 -21.58
C LEU A 12 -11.38 3.24 -21.24
N SER A 13 -11.40 4.12 -22.25
CA SER A 13 -11.40 5.57 -22.05
C SER A 13 -12.65 6.11 -21.33
N LEU A 14 -13.72 5.30 -21.25
CA LEU A 14 -14.90 5.60 -20.43
C LEU A 14 -14.60 5.57 -18.92
N PHE A 15 -13.57 4.82 -18.52
CA PHE A 15 -13.23 4.59 -17.10
C PHE A 15 -11.93 5.28 -16.68
N THR A 16 -10.99 5.51 -17.60
CA THR A 16 -9.73 6.22 -17.32
C THR A 16 -9.17 6.93 -18.54
N THR A 17 -8.33 7.95 -18.33
CA THR A 17 -7.63 8.59 -19.45
C THR A 17 -6.56 7.64 -19.99
N LEU A 18 -6.54 7.37 -21.30
CA LEU A 18 -5.59 6.47 -21.97
C LEU A 18 -4.79 7.19 -23.06
N ARG A 19 -3.51 6.81 -23.23
CA ARG A 19 -2.69 7.17 -24.39
C ARG A 19 -2.62 5.96 -25.33
N ALA A 20 -2.41 6.23 -26.61
CA ALA A 20 -2.29 5.17 -27.61
C ALA A 20 -1.17 4.18 -27.25
N GLY A 21 -1.50 2.89 -27.23
CA GLY A 21 -0.61 1.78 -26.85
C GLY A 21 -0.67 1.40 -25.37
N GLU A 22 -1.32 2.19 -24.50
CA GLU A 22 -1.41 1.85 -23.06
C GLU A 22 -2.56 0.87 -22.75
N GLY A 23 -3.53 0.70 -23.66
CA GLY A 23 -4.73 -0.10 -23.37
C GLY A 23 -4.44 -1.59 -23.15
N PHE A 24 -3.65 -2.20 -24.03
CA PHE A 24 -3.30 -3.62 -23.93
C PHE A 24 -2.49 -3.96 -22.66
N PRO A 25 -1.38 -3.27 -22.33
CA PRO A 25 -0.65 -3.56 -21.09
C PRO A 25 -1.48 -3.26 -19.83
N ALA A 26 -2.36 -2.26 -19.84
CA ALA A 26 -3.29 -2.03 -18.74
C ALA A 26 -4.27 -3.20 -18.54
N LEU A 27 -4.81 -3.76 -19.63
CA LEU A 27 -5.67 -4.95 -19.58
C LEU A 27 -4.93 -6.19 -19.08
N LEU A 28 -3.68 -6.41 -19.51
CA LEU A 28 -2.87 -7.51 -19.01
C LEU A 28 -2.69 -7.40 -17.50
N LEU A 29 -2.30 -6.23 -16.99
CA LEU A 29 -2.09 -6.03 -15.57
C LEU A 29 -3.41 -6.10 -14.76
N ALA A 30 -4.52 -5.63 -15.34
CA ALA A 30 -5.85 -5.79 -14.78
C ALA A 30 -6.27 -7.26 -14.69
N ALA A 31 -5.98 -8.08 -15.70
CA ALA A 31 -6.24 -9.52 -15.68
C ALA A 31 -5.40 -10.24 -14.61
N GLN A 32 -4.15 -9.82 -14.41
CA GLN A 32 -3.32 -10.34 -13.32
C GLN A 32 -3.88 -9.96 -11.94
N ALA A 33 -4.22 -8.68 -11.73
CA ALA A 33 -4.85 -8.21 -10.49
C ALA A 33 -6.14 -8.99 -10.18
N PHE A 34 -6.98 -9.17 -11.21
CA PHE A 34 -8.21 -9.95 -11.11
C PHE A 34 -7.92 -11.39 -10.67
N ALA A 35 -7.01 -12.10 -11.34
CA ALA A 35 -6.71 -13.50 -11.04
C ALA A 35 -6.09 -13.70 -9.64
N ILE A 36 -5.18 -12.82 -9.22
CA ILE A 36 -4.59 -12.83 -7.88
C ILE A 36 -5.67 -12.59 -6.82
N MET A 37 -6.51 -11.57 -7.01
CA MET A 37 -7.57 -11.26 -6.03
C MET A 37 -8.68 -12.30 -6.00
N PHE A 38 -9.02 -12.90 -7.15
CA PHE A 38 -9.98 -14.01 -7.22
C PHE A 38 -9.47 -15.21 -6.43
N SER A 39 -8.25 -15.68 -6.72
CA SER A 39 -7.66 -16.80 -5.99
C SER A 39 -7.53 -16.50 -4.49
N LEU A 40 -7.15 -15.28 -4.11
CA LEU A 40 -7.08 -14.84 -2.71
C LEU A 40 -8.43 -14.96 -1.99
N TYR A 41 -9.49 -14.39 -2.54
CA TYR A 41 -10.81 -14.40 -1.89
C TYR A 41 -11.48 -15.77 -1.93
N LEU A 42 -11.18 -16.58 -2.95
CA LEU A 42 -11.58 -17.99 -3.01
C LEU A 42 -10.95 -18.77 -1.84
N LEU A 43 -9.63 -18.65 -1.66
CA LEU A 43 -8.90 -19.33 -0.59
C LEU A 43 -9.22 -18.79 0.80
N LYS A 44 -9.54 -17.49 0.93
CA LYS A 44 -9.92 -16.87 2.21
C LYS A 44 -11.17 -17.53 2.82
N VAL A 45 -12.16 -17.87 2.00
CA VAL A 45 -13.36 -18.60 2.46
C VAL A 45 -12.99 -19.99 2.93
N ILE A 46 -12.22 -20.76 2.13
CA ILE A 46 -11.81 -22.12 2.49
C ILE A 46 -10.97 -22.15 3.76
N ARG A 47 -10.10 -21.16 3.93
CA ARG A 47 -9.27 -20.98 5.11
C ARG A 47 -10.12 -20.86 6.39
N ASP A 48 -11.12 -19.99 6.37
CA ASP A 48 -12.02 -19.79 7.51
C ASP A 48 -12.90 -21.03 7.75
N THR A 49 -13.29 -21.74 6.69
CA THR A 49 -13.97 -23.04 6.83
C THR A 49 -13.10 -24.07 7.54
N LEU A 50 -11.88 -24.30 7.05
CA LEU A 50 -11.02 -25.37 7.57
C LEU A 50 -10.67 -25.19 9.04
N ILE A 51 -10.40 -23.95 9.48
CA ILE A 51 -10.03 -23.67 10.87
C ILE A 51 -11.20 -23.80 11.84
N LEU A 52 -12.42 -23.43 11.44
CA LEU A 52 -13.63 -23.48 12.29
C LEU A 52 -14.42 -24.78 12.17
N SER A 53 -14.21 -25.55 11.11
CA SER A 53 -14.76 -26.90 11.02
C SER A 53 -13.95 -27.88 11.86
N GLN A 54 -12.61 -27.73 11.91
CA GLN A 54 -11.71 -28.61 12.65
C GLN A 54 -11.38 -28.13 14.07
N GLY A 55 -11.69 -26.89 14.41
CA GLY A 55 -11.48 -26.30 15.73
C GLY A 55 -12.42 -25.13 16.00
N ASP A 56 -12.05 -24.28 16.95
CA ASP A 56 -12.93 -23.25 17.50
C ASP A 56 -12.44 -21.82 17.22
N ALA A 57 -13.20 -20.84 17.72
CA ALA A 57 -12.91 -19.42 17.54
C ALA A 57 -11.56 -19.02 18.16
N GLU A 58 -11.15 -19.60 19.29
CA GLU A 58 -9.83 -19.34 19.89
C GLU A 58 -8.69 -19.80 18.98
N LEU A 59 -8.82 -21.00 18.39
CA LEU A 59 -7.80 -21.54 17.49
C LEU A 59 -7.59 -20.62 16.28
N LYS A 60 -8.69 -20.08 15.73
CA LYS A 60 -8.64 -19.06 14.67
C LYS A 60 -7.91 -17.80 15.14
N ALA A 61 -8.21 -17.29 16.34
CA ALA A 61 -7.55 -16.11 16.89
C ALA A 61 -6.04 -16.30 17.10
N TYR A 62 -5.62 -17.47 17.59
CA TYR A 62 -4.21 -17.82 17.74
C TYR A 62 -3.50 -17.92 16.41
N ALA A 63 -4.13 -18.55 15.41
CA ALA A 63 -3.58 -18.61 14.06
C ALA A 63 -3.40 -17.21 13.44
N THR A 64 -4.37 -16.30 13.64
CA THR A 64 -4.24 -14.89 13.23
C THR A 64 -3.06 -14.19 13.90
N ALA A 65 -2.87 -14.37 15.22
CA ALA A 65 -1.76 -13.76 15.94
C ALA A 65 -0.39 -14.31 15.52
N ILE A 66 -0.27 -15.63 15.31
CA ILE A 66 0.95 -16.26 14.79
C ILE A 66 1.27 -15.75 13.39
N GLN A 67 0.27 -15.71 12.51
CA GLN A 67 0.41 -15.17 11.16
C GLN A 67 0.89 -13.71 11.19
N ALA A 68 0.32 -12.87 12.05
CA ALA A 68 0.72 -11.48 12.21
C ALA A 68 2.17 -11.36 12.70
N GLY A 69 2.56 -12.17 13.69
CA GLY A 69 3.94 -12.25 14.18
C GLY A 69 4.93 -12.64 13.08
N LEU A 70 4.61 -13.63 12.25
CA LEU A 70 5.45 -14.02 11.11
C LEU A 70 5.58 -12.88 10.08
N LEU A 71 4.49 -12.18 9.76
CA LEU A 71 4.49 -11.08 8.79
C LEU A 71 5.33 -9.88 9.23
N ILE A 72 5.44 -9.61 10.53
CA ILE A 72 6.33 -8.58 11.09
C ILE A 72 7.79 -8.81 10.67
N PHE A 73 8.21 -10.07 10.52
CA PHE A 73 9.57 -10.42 10.11
C PHE A 73 9.70 -10.65 8.60
N ILE A 74 8.72 -11.34 7.99
CA ILE A 74 8.79 -11.74 6.58
C ILE A 74 8.71 -10.52 5.65
N VAL A 75 7.83 -9.56 5.92
CA VAL A 75 7.63 -8.41 5.02
C VAL A 75 8.90 -7.54 4.91
N PRO A 76 9.59 -7.15 6.00
CA PRO A 76 10.86 -6.43 5.90
C PRO A 76 11.99 -7.23 5.24
N ILE A 77 12.08 -8.54 5.51
CA ILE A 77 13.07 -9.42 4.87
C ILE A 77 12.84 -9.43 3.36
N PHE A 78 11.58 -9.61 2.95
CA PHE A 78 11.21 -9.55 1.54
C PHE A 78 11.47 -8.19 0.92
N ALA A 79 11.15 -7.09 1.60
CA ALA A 79 11.40 -5.74 1.07
C ALA A 79 12.90 -5.51 0.78
N ARG A 80 13.79 -5.95 1.69
CA ARG A 80 15.24 -5.92 1.45
C ARG A 80 15.65 -6.84 0.32
N LEU A 81 15.15 -8.07 0.31
CA LEU A 81 15.45 -9.05 -0.73
C LEU A 81 15.03 -8.52 -2.11
N TYR A 82 13.84 -7.94 -2.22
CA TYR A 82 13.34 -7.30 -3.42
C TYR A 82 14.26 -6.16 -3.87
N PHE A 83 14.66 -5.28 -2.93
CA PHE A 83 15.55 -4.17 -3.23
C PHE A 83 16.94 -4.64 -3.72
N TYR A 84 17.52 -5.67 -3.12
CA TYR A 84 18.85 -6.17 -3.50
C TYR A 84 18.83 -7.06 -4.76
N LEU A 85 17.81 -7.90 -4.90
CA LEU A 85 17.73 -8.86 -6.00
C LEU A 85 17.14 -8.26 -7.26
N SER A 86 16.39 -7.16 -7.19
CA SER A 86 15.77 -6.52 -8.35
C SER A 86 16.86 -5.92 -9.25
N PRO A 87 17.28 -6.59 -10.34
CA PRO A 87 18.23 -6.00 -11.28
C PRO A 87 17.49 -4.92 -12.06
N ARG A 88 18.23 -4.11 -12.85
CA ARG A 88 17.58 -3.16 -13.76
C ARG A 88 16.69 -3.83 -14.83
N SER A 89 16.88 -5.13 -15.08
CA SER A 89 16.11 -5.98 -15.99
C SER A 89 15.61 -7.26 -15.30
N GLY A 90 14.46 -7.80 -15.73
CA GLY A 90 13.95 -9.09 -15.22
C GLY A 90 13.14 -9.01 -13.93
N LYS A 91 12.51 -7.87 -13.62
CA LYS A 91 11.73 -7.67 -12.38
C LYS A 91 10.52 -8.59 -12.28
N HIS A 92 9.96 -8.99 -13.42
CA HIS A 92 8.91 -10.01 -13.48
C HIS A 92 9.35 -11.36 -12.92
N LEU A 93 10.65 -11.67 -12.86
CA LEU A 93 11.16 -12.93 -12.31
C LEU A 93 10.89 -13.04 -10.80
N ILE A 94 11.00 -11.95 -10.05
CA ILE A 94 10.70 -11.96 -8.60
C ILE A 94 9.22 -12.25 -8.38
N LEU A 95 8.34 -11.60 -9.15
CA LEU A 95 6.91 -11.89 -9.16
C LEU A 95 6.65 -13.36 -9.47
N CYS A 96 7.25 -13.88 -10.54
CA CYS A 96 7.09 -15.27 -10.94
C CYS A 96 7.59 -16.25 -9.88
N CYS A 97 8.77 -16.04 -9.29
CA CYS A 97 9.31 -16.92 -8.25
C CYS A 97 8.41 -16.99 -7.02
N VAL A 98 7.92 -15.83 -6.55
CA VAL A 98 7.01 -15.76 -5.39
C VAL A 98 5.69 -16.47 -5.69
N LEU A 99 5.09 -16.20 -6.86
CA LEU A 99 3.82 -16.84 -7.24
C LEU A 99 3.97 -18.33 -7.54
N GLN A 100 5.11 -18.78 -8.07
CA GLN A 100 5.42 -20.21 -8.23
C GLN A 100 5.54 -20.92 -6.88
N PHE A 101 6.20 -20.31 -5.89
CA PHE A 101 6.25 -20.85 -4.53
C PHE A 101 4.82 -21.07 -3.98
N PHE A 102 3.94 -20.08 -4.14
CA PHE A 102 2.56 -20.21 -3.70
C PHE A 102 1.76 -21.24 -4.52
N LEU A 103 1.97 -21.31 -5.84
CA LEU A 103 1.37 -22.32 -6.70
C LEU A 103 1.73 -23.74 -6.24
N PHE A 104 3.02 -24.04 -6.07
CA PHE A 104 3.47 -25.37 -5.65
C PHE A 104 3.03 -25.71 -4.22
N SER A 105 3.07 -24.73 -3.31
CA SER A 105 2.54 -24.91 -1.95
C SER A 105 1.05 -25.26 -1.96
N LEU A 106 0.27 -24.60 -2.83
CA LEU A 106 -1.17 -24.83 -2.95
C LEU A 106 -1.49 -26.23 -3.49
N LEU A 107 -0.72 -26.71 -4.47
CA LEU A 107 -0.82 -28.08 -4.96
C LEU A 107 -0.44 -29.09 -3.87
N LEU A 108 0.59 -28.80 -3.06
CA LEU A 108 0.95 -29.63 -1.91
C LEU A 108 -0.19 -29.69 -0.88
N PHE A 109 -0.82 -28.57 -0.54
CA PHE A 109 -1.99 -28.56 0.35
C PHE A 109 -3.15 -29.38 -0.21
N ALA A 110 -3.39 -29.33 -1.52
CA ALA A 110 -4.41 -30.14 -2.16
C ALA A 110 -4.13 -31.65 -2.00
N VAL A 111 -2.88 -32.07 -2.20
CA VAL A 111 -2.45 -33.46 -2.00
C VAL A 111 -2.56 -33.87 -0.52
N LEU A 112 -2.05 -33.05 0.41
CA LEU A 112 -2.11 -33.34 1.85
C LEU A 112 -3.55 -33.47 2.34
N TYR A 113 -4.43 -32.55 1.93
CA TYR A 113 -5.85 -32.61 2.27
C TYR A 113 -6.52 -33.86 1.70
N TRP A 114 -6.21 -34.22 0.45
CA TRP A 114 -6.75 -35.43 -0.17
C TRP A 114 -6.31 -36.71 0.56
N GLN A 115 -5.12 -36.71 1.16
CA GLN A 115 -4.61 -37.80 2.01
C GLN A 115 -5.18 -37.78 3.43
N GLY A 116 -6.11 -36.87 3.75
CA GLY A 116 -6.73 -36.75 5.08
C GLY A 116 -5.84 -36.08 6.13
N VAL A 117 -4.75 -35.44 5.75
CA VAL A 117 -3.88 -34.69 6.67
C VAL A 117 -4.59 -33.40 7.09
N SER A 118 -4.66 -33.13 8.40
CA SER A 118 -5.17 -31.85 8.90
C SER A 118 -4.20 -30.73 8.52
N ILE A 119 -4.66 -29.81 7.68
CA ILE A 119 -3.90 -28.65 7.22
C ILE A 119 -4.42 -27.34 7.80
N ALA A 120 -5.47 -27.35 8.62
CA ALA A 120 -6.26 -26.15 8.96
C ALA A 120 -5.41 -24.97 9.47
N VAL A 121 -4.60 -25.19 10.51
CA VAL A 121 -3.76 -24.13 11.13
C VAL A 121 -2.67 -23.65 10.18
N VAL A 122 -1.95 -24.59 9.56
CA VAL A 122 -0.82 -24.27 8.66
C VAL A 122 -1.32 -23.55 7.41
N PHE A 123 -2.44 -24.01 6.84
CA PHE A 123 -3.10 -23.37 5.71
C PHE A 123 -3.65 -21.99 6.08
N TYR A 124 -4.15 -21.81 7.31
CA TYR A 124 -4.58 -20.50 7.81
C TYR A 124 -3.46 -19.47 7.75
N ILE A 125 -2.34 -19.82 8.38
CA ILE A 125 -1.14 -18.97 8.41
C ILE A 125 -0.65 -18.75 6.98
N TRP A 126 -0.48 -19.82 6.19
CA TRP A 126 0.00 -19.74 4.81
C TRP A 126 -0.88 -18.87 3.91
N GLN A 127 -2.20 -18.98 4.00
CA GLN A 127 -3.12 -18.16 3.19
C GLN A 127 -2.96 -16.67 3.53
N GLY A 128 -2.74 -16.35 4.80
CA GLY A 128 -2.45 -14.98 5.22
C GLY A 128 -1.13 -14.44 4.68
N LEU A 129 -0.08 -15.27 4.65
CA LEU A 129 1.18 -14.93 3.97
C LEU A 129 0.94 -14.74 2.47
N PHE A 130 0.23 -15.65 1.82
CA PHE A 130 -0.13 -15.54 0.40
C PHE A 130 -0.86 -14.23 0.09
N ALA A 131 -1.83 -13.84 0.93
CA ALA A 131 -2.61 -12.63 0.72
C ALA A 131 -1.75 -11.36 0.76
N VAL A 132 -0.84 -11.25 1.75
CA VAL A 132 0.00 -10.05 1.91
C VAL A 132 1.12 -10.02 0.88
N MET A 133 1.80 -11.14 0.68
CA MET A 133 2.97 -11.22 -0.18
C MET A 133 2.62 -11.09 -1.66
N SER A 134 1.55 -11.76 -2.12
CA SER A 134 1.13 -11.70 -3.53
C SER A 134 0.69 -10.30 -3.92
N LEU A 135 -0.02 -9.59 -3.03
CA LEU A 135 -0.44 -8.21 -3.26
C LEU A 135 0.76 -7.25 -3.25
N ALA A 136 1.70 -7.43 -2.31
CA ALA A 136 2.89 -6.59 -2.23
C ALA A 136 3.79 -6.73 -3.46
N VAL A 137 4.08 -7.96 -3.90
CA VAL A 137 4.92 -8.20 -5.09
C VAL A 137 4.23 -7.74 -6.37
N PHE A 138 2.91 -7.90 -6.47
CA PHE A 138 2.13 -7.40 -7.60
C PHE A 138 2.23 -5.88 -7.74
N TRP A 139 2.02 -5.13 -6.64
CA TRP A 139 2.09 -3.67 -6.69
C TRP A 139 3.51 -3.15 -6.85
N ALA A 140 4.51 -3.84 -6.29
CA ALA A 140 5.91 -3.53 -6.54
C ALA A 140 6.25 -3.67 -8.03
N PHE A 141 5.84 -4.79 -8.64
CA PHE A 141 5.99 -5.01 -10.08
C PHE A 141 5.25 -3.96 -10.92
N ALA A 142 3.99 -3.66 -10.60
CA ALA A 142 3.22 -2.64 -11.30
C ALA A 142 3.85 -1.24 -11.23
N ALA A 143 4.35 -0.85 -10.05
CA ALA A 143 5.04 0.41 -9.83
C ALA A 143 6.37 0.49 -10.59
N ASP A 144 7.03 -0.65 -10.77
CA ASP A 144 8.27 -0.75 -11.54
C ASP A 144 8.07 -0.72 -13.05
N LEU A 145 6.87 -1.04 -13.54
CA LEU A 145 6.55 -1.04 -14.98
C LEU A 145 6.24 0.37 -15.51
N PHE A 146 5.46 1.15 -14.77
CA PHE A 146 4.91 2.42 -15.25
C PHE A 146 5.56 3.62 -14.59
N ASN A 147 5.82 4.68 -15.35
CA ASN A 147 6.17 5.96 -14.74
C ASN A 147 5.01 6.54 -13.91
N PRO A 148 5.30 7.47 -12.98
CA PRO A 148 4.27 8.00 -12.08
C PRO A 148 3.04 8.58 -12.78
N ARG A 149 3.21 9.22 -13.95
CA ARG A 149 2.10 9.83 -14.71
C ARG A 149 1.17 8.79 -15.32
N SER A 150 1.74 7.73 -15.90
CA SER A 150 0.94 6.61 -16.43
C SER A 150 0.32 5.81 -15.28
N GLY A 151 1.05 5.54 -14.20
CA GLY A 151 0.55 4.84 -13.01
C GLY A 151 -0.67 5.53 -12.37
N GLN A 152 -0.63 6.86 -12.20
CA GLN A 152 -1.76 7.64 -11.66
C GLN A 152 -3.07 7.46 -12.44
N ARG A 153 -2.97 7.23 -13.75
CA ARG A 153 -4.13 7.06 -14.64
C ARG A 153 -4.58 5.60 -14.69
N LEU A 154 -3.63 4.65 -14.78
CA LEU A 154 -3.92 3.25 -15.04
C LEU A 154 -4.23 2.44 -13.77
N PHE A 155 -3.60 2.75 -12.64
CA PHE A 155 -3.74 1.96 -11.41
C PHE A 155 -5.17 1.92 -10.84
N PRO A 156 -5.99 2.98 -10.93
CA PRO A 156 -7.40 2.91 -10.54
C PRO A 156 -8.18 1.83 -11.31
N LEU A 157 -7.97 1.70 -12.63
CA LEU A 157 -8.60 0.66 -13.45
C LEU A 157 -8.15 -0.74 -13.02
N ILE A 158 -6.85 -0.91 -12.77
CA ILE A 158 -6.27 -2.18 -12.33
C ILE A 158 -6.79 -2.57 -10.94
N ALA A 159 -6.89 -1.61 -10.02
CA ALA A 159 -7.45 -1.81 -8.69
C ALA A 159 -8.94 -2.20 -8.77
N ALA A 160 -9.72 -1.60 -9.68
CA ALA A 160 -11.10 -1.97 -9.91
C ALA A 160 -11.25 -3.42 -10.40
N ALA A 161 -10.36 -3.88 -11.30
CA ALA A 161 -10.32 -5.28 -11.72
C ALA A 161 -9.97 -6.23 -10.55
N GLY A 162 -9.03 -5.85 -9.70
CA GLY A 162 -8.74 -6.58 -8.47
C GLY A 162 -9.94 -6.68 -7.51
N ALA A 163 -10.67 -5.58 -7.31
CA ALA A 163 -11.88 -5.56 -6.49
C ALA A 163 -13.00 -6.44 -7.07
N LEU A 164 -13.17 -6.46 -8.39
CA LEU A 164 -14.08 -7.37 -9.07
C LEU A 164 -13.65 -8.84 -8.89
N GLY A 165 -12.35 -9.12 -8.99
CA GLY A 165 -11.78 -10.44 -8.72
C GLY A 165 -12.08 -10.91 -7.30
N ALA A 166 -11.91 -10.04 -6.30
CA ALA A 166 -12.26 -10.33 -4.90
C ALA A 166 -13.74 -10.69 -4.72
N LEU A 167 -14.65 -9.91 -5.32
CA LEU A 167 -16.09 -10.15 -5.28
C LEU A 167 -16.46 -11.50 -5.90
N LEU A 168 -15.98 -11.77 -7.11
CA LEU A 168 -16.31 -13.03 -7.82
C LEU A 168 -15.63 -14.25 -7.19
N GLY A 169 -14.43 -14.10 -6.64
CA GLY A 169 -13.73 -15.15 -5.89
C GLY A 169 -14.50 -15.54 -4.63
N ALA A 170 -14.98 -14.57 -3.86
CA ALA A 170 -15.81 -14.83 -2.68
C ALA A 170 -17.17 -15.47 -3.05
N ALA A 171 -17.83 -14.94 -4.08
CA ALA A 171 -19.17 -15.39 -4.49
C ALA A 171 -19.13 -16.82 -5.08
N SER A 172 -18.03 -17.19 -5.72
CA SER A 172 -17.85 -18.52 -6.31
C SER A 172 -17.35 -19.58 -5.31
N ALA A 173 -16.86 -19.19 -4.14
CA ALA A 173 -16.26 -20.13 -3.17
C ALA A 173 -17.23 -21.22 -2.70
N ALA A 174 -18.42 -20.85 -2.22
CA ALA A 174 -19.41 -21.82 -1.77
C ALA A 174 -19.93 -22.76 -2.88
N PRO A 175 -20.36 -22.27 -4.07
CA PRO A 175 -20.82 -23.16 -5.13
C PRO A 175 -19.70 -24.06 -5.66
N LEU A 176 -18.47 -23.56 -5.83
CA LEU A 176 -17.34 -24.39 -6.26
C LEU A 176 -16.97 -25.45 -5.23
N ASN A 177 -17.01 -25.10 -3.93
CA ASN A 177 -16.75 -26.05 -2.86
C ASN A 177 -17.84 -27.14 -2.80
N THR A 178 -19.09 -26.80 -3.09
CA THR A 178 -20.20 -27.77 -3.14
C THR A 178 -20.02 -28.72 -4.33
N LEU A 179 -19.57 -28.20 -5.47
CA LEU A 179 -19.39 -28.99 -6.70
C LEU A 179 -18.17 -29.92 -6.65
N SER A 180 -17.06 -29.47 -6.08
CA SER A 180 -15.74 -30.09 -6.25
C SER A 180 -14.99 -30.35 -4.94
N GLY A 181 -15.60 -30.02 -3.80
CA GLY A 181 -14.97 -30.09 -2.49
C GLY A 181 -13.81 -29.09 -2.33
N HIS A 182 -13.17 -29.14 -1.16
CA HIS A 182 -12.04 -28.26 -0.85
C HIS A 182 -10.88 -28.42 -1.84
N VAL A 183 -10.56 -29.65 -2.24
CA VAL A 183 -9.48 -29.95 -3.20
C VAL A 183 -9.72 -29.27 -4.54
N GLY A 184 -10.94 -29.34 -5.07
CA GLY A 184 -11.28 -28.70 -6.35
C GLY A 184 -11.14 -27.18 -6.28
N VAL A 185 -11.47 -26.56 -5.16
CA VAL A 185 -11.27 -25.13 -4.93
C VAL A 185 -9.78 -24.76 -4.88
N LEU A 186 -8.95 -25.56 -4.21
CA LEU A 186 -7.49 -25.36 -4.18
C LEU A 186 -6.89 -25.46 -5.59
N CYS A 187 -7.31 -26.46 -6.38
CA CYS A 187 -6.89 -26.61 -7.78
C CYS A 187 -7.35 -25.44 -8.65
N ALA A 188 -8.58 -24.95 -8.48
CA ALA A 188 -9.09 -23.78 -9.21
C ALA A 188 -8.26 -22.51 -8.91
N ALA A 189 -7.92 -22.28 -7.63
CA ALA A 189 -7.01 -21.19 -7.26
C ALA A 189 -5.61 -21.36 -7.86
N ALA A 190 -5.07 -22.59 -7.91
CA ALA A 190 -3.79 -22.87 -8.55
C ALA A 190 -3.82 -22.55 -10.06
N LEU A 191 -4.89 -22.92 -10.76
CA LEU A 191 -5.07 -22.58 -12.18
C LEU A 191 -5.13 -21.07 -12.41
N LEU A 192 -5.79 -20.32 -11.53
CA LEU A 192 -5.84 -18.86 -11.62
C LEU A 192 -4.45 -18.21 -11.45
N LEU A 193 -3.57 -18.79 -10.63
CA LEU A 193 -2.19 -18.31 -10.47
C LEU A 193 -1.33 -18.50 -11.73
N LEU A 194 -1.73 -19.34 -12.68
CA LEU A 194 -1.04 -19.46 -13.98
C LEU A 194 -1.20 -18.20 -14.85
N VAL A 195 -2.27 -17.41 -14.63
CA VAL A 195 -2.52 -16.16 -15.38
C VAL A 195 -1.38 -15.16 -15.16
N PRO A 196 -1.08 -14.69 -13.94
CA PRO A 196 0.05 -13.77 -13.74
C PRO A 196 1.39 -14.38 -14.15
N LEU A 197 1.62 -15.69 -13.97
CA LEU A 197 2.87 -16.34 -14.37
C LEU A 197 3.12 -16.30 -15.89
N THR A 198 2.06 -16.45 -16.70
CA THR A 198 2.17 -16.45 -18.16
C THR A 198 2.14 -15.05 -18.78
N LEU A 199 1.45 -14.10 -18.14
CA LEU A 199 1.31 -12.74 -18.66
C LEU A 199 2.48 -11.83 -18.29
N SER A 200 3.19 -12.08 -17.18
CA SER A 200 4.21 -11.16 -16.65
C SER A 200 5.41 -10.95 -17.58
N GLY A 201 5.89 -12.01 -18.26
CA GLY A 201 7.02 -11.91 -19.18
C GLY A 201 6.75 -11.06 -20.43
N ARG A 202 5.47 -10.87 -20.80
CA ARG A 202 5.06 -10.07 -21.96
C ARG A 202 4.85 -8.59 -21.63
N MET A 203 4.93 -8.21 -20.36
CA MET A 203 4.53 -6.87 -19.91
C MET A 203 5.56 -5.80 -20.25
N GLU A 204 6.85 -6.07 -20.05
CA GLU A 204 7.92 -5.08 -20.31
C GLU A 204 7.96 -4.68 -21.80
N GLU A 205 7.71 -5.63 -22.71
CA GLU A 205 7.68 -5.40 -24.17
C GLU A 205 6.40 -4.69 -24.64
N ALA A 206 5.28 -4.88 -23.94
CA ALA A 206 3.98 -4.34 -24.33
C ALA A 206 3.78 -2.86 -23.97
N ILE A 207 4.60 -2.30 -23.08
CA ILE A 207 4.42 -0.92 -22.59
C ILE A 207 5.13 0.08 -23.51
N PRO A 208 4.45 1.15 -23.95
CA PRO A 208 5.09 2.20 -24.73
C PRO A 208 6.27 2.85 -24.00
N THR A 209 7.34 3.18 -24.72
CA THR A 209 8.57 3.77 -24.14
C THR A 209 8.31 5.03 -23.32
N GLY A 210 7.36 5.88 -23.72
CA GLY A 210 6.97 7.09 -22.98
C GLY A 210 6.14 6.84 -21.71
N SER A 211 5.75 5.59 -21.47
CA SER A 211 4.94 5.15 -20.32
C SER A 211 5.74 4.27 -19.34
N LEU A 212 6.91 3.78 -19.75
CA LEU A 212 7.84 3.01 -18.92
C LEU A 212 8.39 3.86 -17.76
N ALA A 213 8.65 3.20 -16.62
CA ALA A 213 9.37 3.81 -15.52
C ALA A 213 10.79 4.22 -15.95
N GLY A 214 11.15 5.49 -15.74
CA GLY A 214 12.48 6.01 -16.08
C GLY A 214 13.54 5.58 -15.06
N SER A 215 14.79 5.41 -15.53
CA SER A 215 15.97 5.03 -14.72
C SER A 215 16.46 6.08 -13.72
N HIS A 216 15.75 7.21 -13.56
CA HIS A 216 16.28 8.45 -12.97
C HIS A 216 15.84 8.73 -11.52
N GLU A 217 14.93 7.95 -10.94
CA GLU A 217 14.67 8.03 -9.49
C GLU A 217 15.41 6.89 -8.79
N ALA A 218 16.42 7.25 -8.00
CA ALA A 218 17.09 6.29 -7.12
C ALA A 218 16.04 5.71 -6.14
N PRO A 219 15.88 4.38 -6.09
CA PRO A 219 14.93 3.76 -5.17
C PRO A 219 15.31 4.10 -3.73
N VAL A 220 14.32 4.51 -2.93
CA VAL A 220 14.52 4.73 -1.50
C VAL A 220 14.82 3.37 -0.88
N SER A 221 15.99 3.23 -0.24
CA SER A 221 16.37 2.00 0.45
C SER A 221 15.29 1.65 1.49
N PRO A 222 14.85 0.38 1.57
CA PRO A 222 13.97 -0.05 2.65
C PRO A 222 14.73 0.11 3.97
N GLY A 223 14.37 1.14 4.73
CA GLY A 223 14.98 1.46 6.02
C GLY A 223 14.96 0.27 7.00
N SER A 224 15.76 0.35 8.05
CA SER A 224 15.77 -0.71 9.06
C SER A 224 14.47 -0.74 9.88
N LEU A 225 14.16 -1.87 10.52
CA LEU A 225 13.01 -1.98 11.42
C LEU A 225 13.09 -0.96 12.56
N ALA A 226 14.27 -0.84 13.18
CA ALA A 226 14.51 0.10 14.28
C ALA A 226 14.33 1.56 13.85
N GLU A 227 14.82 1.90 12.65
CA GLU A 227 14.66 3.23 12.05
C GLU A 227 13.18 3.56 11.85
N GLY A 228 12.40 2.65 11.28
CA GLY A 228 10.95 2.82 11.10
C GLY A 228 10.20 3.08 12.42
N PHE A 229 10.47 2.29 13.45
CA PHE A 229 9.89 2.52 14.79
C PHE A 229 10.33 3.88 15.36
N SER A 230 11.61 4.24 15.21
CA SER A 230 12.12 5.49 15.74
C SER A 230 11.45 6.72 15.10
N ILE A 231 11.22 6.69 13.78
CA ILE A 231 10.54 7.76 13.04
C ILE A 231 9.10 7.93 13.53
N VAL A 232 8.38 6.82 13.72
CA VAL A 232 6.99 6.85 14.18
C VAL A 232 6.87 7.36 15.62
N LEU A 233 7.72 6.86 16.52
CA LEU A 233 7.65 7.17 17.96
C LEU A 233 8.16 8.58 18.29
N ARG A 234 9.05 9.16 17.49
CA ARG A 234 9.51 10.55 17.67
C ARG A 234 8.47 11.58 17.26
N SER A 235 7.57 11.25 16.33
CA SER A 235 6.51 12.14 15.88
C SER A 235 5.21 11.89 16.63
N ARG A 236 4.76 12.86 17.43
CA ARG A 236 3.46 12.79 18.14
C ARG A 236 2.29 12.51 17.19
N TYR A 237 2.36 13.07 15.98
CA TYR A 237 1.33 12.87 14.96
C TYR A 237 1.35 11.45 14.37
N LEU A 238 2.53 10.93 14.02
CA LEU A 238 2.65 9.56 13.53
C LEU A 238 2.31 8.53 14.61
N SER A 239 2.72 8.77 15.85
CA SER A 239 2.35 7.92 16.99
C SER A 239 0.83 7.87 17.19
N ALA A 240 0.12 8.99 17.00
CA ALA A 240 -1.34 9.01 17.05
C ALA A 240 -1.96 8.21 15.89
N ILE A 241 -1.44 8.32 14.67
CA ILE A 241 -1.88 7.50 13.53
C ILE A 241 -1.58 6.02 13.76
N ALA A 242 -0.42 5.69 14.32
CA ALA A 242 -0.05 4.33 14.68
C ALA A 242 -1.02 3.73 15.71
N ALA A 243 -1.33 4.48 16.78
CA ALA A 243 -2.32 4.07 17.77
C ALA A 243 -3.71 3.89 17.15
N LEU A 244 -4.14 4.79 16.27
CA LEU A 244 -5.38 4.64 15.51
C LEU A 244 -5.39 3.33 14.72
N VAL A 245 -4.31 3.01 13.99
CA VAL A 245 -4.22 1.78 13.18
C VAL A 245 -4.24 0.52 14.04
N VAL A 246 -3.54 0.52 15.19
CA VAL A 246 -3.58 -0.59 16.16
C VAL A 246 -5.01 -0.77 16.68
N LEU A 247 -5.69 0.30 17.09
CA LEU A 247 -7.06 0.24 17.59
C LEU A 247 -8.05 -0.26 16.53
N LEU A 248 -7.94 0.25 15.30
CA LEU A 248 -8.77 -0.18 14.18
C LEU A 248 -8.62 -1.68 13.92
N ASN A 249 -7.39 -2.18 13.86
CA ASN A 249 -7.14 -3.60 13.64
C ASN A 249 -7.56 -4.43 14.86
N LEU A 250 -7.30 -3.98 16.08
CA LEU A 250 -7.70 -4.68 17.31
C LEU A 250 -9.22 -4.86 17.41
N ILE A 251 -9.99 -3.80 17.15
CA ILE A 251 -11.46 -3.86 17.12
C ILE A 251 -11.91 -4.88 16.06
N ASN A 252 -11.31 -4.82 14.88
CA ASN A 252 -11.63 -5.72 13.77
C ASN A 252 -11.39 -7.19 14.11
N THR A 253 -10.20 -7.50 14.62
CA THR A 253 -9.79 -8.88 14.91
C THR A 253 -10.59 -9.46 16.08
N ASN A 254 -10.92 -8.64 17.09
CA ASN A 254 -11.88 -9.03 18.13
C ASN A 254 -13.30 -9.23 17.57
N GLY A 255 -13.72 -8.41 16.61
CA GLY A 255 -15.01 -8.55 15.93
C GLY A 255 -15.11 -9.85 15.13
N GLU A 256 -14.03 -10.23 14.44
CA GLU A 256 -13.93 -11.53 13.76
C GLU A 256 -14.01 -12.70 14.76
N PHE A 257 -13.39 -12.58 15.94
CA PHE A 257 -13.51 -13.56 17.01
C PHE A 257 -14.96 -13.67 17.52
N VAL A 258 -15.63 -12.55 17.77
CA VAL A 258 -17.04 -12.51 18.19
C VAL A 258 -17.95 -13.21 17.18
N VAL A 259 -17.79 -12.92 15.88
CA VAL A 259 -18.58 -13.58 14.83
C VAL A 259 -18.27 -15.07 14.76
N ALA A 260 -17.00 -15.47 14.84
CA ALA A 260 -16.61 -16.87 14.84
C ALA A 260 -17.21 -17.63 16.03
N SER A 261 -17.14 -17.06 17.23
CA SER A 261 -17.68 -17.66 18.46
C SER A 261 -19.21 -17.78 18.41
N LEU A 262 -19.93 -16.74 17.99
CA LEU A 262 -21.38 -16.81 17.85
C LEU A 262 -21.82 -17.80 16.77
N LEU A 263 -21.03 -17.96 15.70
CA LEU A 263 -21.31 -18.95 14.66
C LEU A 263 -21.11 -20.37 15.18
N THR A 264 -20.01 -20.64 15.89
CA THR A 264 -19.75 -21.97 16.46
C THR A 264 -20.79 -22.35 17.51
N ASP A 265 -21.21 -21.40 18.35
CA ASP A 265 -22.28 -21.60 19.35
C ASP A 265 -23.63 -21.90 18.70
N GLU A 266 -23.97 -21.22 17.60
CA GLU A 266 -25.21 -21.45 16.88
C GLU A 266 -25.23 -22.82 16.19
N LEU A 267 -24.10 -23.21 15.57
CA LEU A 267 -23.96 -24.55 14.98
C LEU A 267 -24.05 -25.65 16.05
N ALA A 268 -23.47 -25.41 17.22
CA ALA A 268 -23.55 -26.32 18.36
C ALA A 268 -25.01 -26.56 18.81
N ARG A 269 -25.79 -25.48 18.95
CA ARG A 269 -27.23 -25.57 19.27
C ARG A 269 -28.05 -26.33 18.24
N GLN A 270 -27.60 -26.34 16.99
CA GLN A 270 -28.21 -27.10 15.90
C GLN A 270 -27.75 -28.57 15.86
N GLY A 271 -26.94 -29.02 16.82
CA GLY A 271 -26.40 -30.39 16.90
C GLY A 271 -25.22 -30.65 15.96
N LEU A 272 -24.60 -29.60 15.41
CA LEU A 272 -23.44 -29.68 14.51
C LEU A 272 -22.11 -29.49 15.25
N ASP A 273 -21.96 -30.10 16.43
CA ASP A 273 -20.76 -30.01 17.26
C ASP A 273 -19.57 -30.79 16.70
N SER A 274 -19.82 -31.85 15.93
CA SER A 274 -18.74 -32.72 15.48
C SER A 274 -17.88 -32.04 14.42
N THR A 275 -16.58 -31.98 14.68
CA THR A 275 -15.57 -31.38 13.77
C THR A 275 -15.37 -32.16 12.48
N GLN A 276 -15.94 -33.36 12.39
CA GLN A 276 -15.95 -34.19 11.19
C GLN A 276 -17.24 -34.08 10.38
N SER A 277 -18.22 -33.27 10.80
CA SER A 277 -19.48 -33.09 10.07
C SER A 277 -19.28 -32.36 8.75
N PRO A 278 -19.58 -32.98 7.59
CA PRO A 278 -19.55 -32.30 6.30
C PRO A 278 -20.58 -31.15 6.25
N GLU A 279 -21.71 -31.31 6.94
CA GLU A 279 -22.75 -30.27 7.03
C GLU A 279 -22.22 -29.03 7.77
N ARG A 280 -21.49 -29.21 8.89
CA ARG A 280 -20.84 -28.11 9.62
C ARG A 280 -19.92 -27.32 8.69
N ALA A 281 -19.05 -28.01 7.95
CA ALA A 281 -18.14 -27.38 7.00
C ALA A 281 -18.89 -26.63 5.87
N GLN A 282 -19.98 -27.19 5.35
CA GLN A 282 -20.79 -26.55 4.31
C GLN A 282 -21.47 -25.28 4.81
N ARG A 283 -22.04 -25.30 6.03
CA ARG A 283 -22.68 -24.13 6.67
C ARG A 283 -21.67 -23.00 6.89
N ILE A 284 -20.49 -23.32 7.42
CA ILE A 284 -19.41 -22.33 7.62
C ILE A 284 -18.94 -21.76 6.28
N THR A 285 -18.79 -22.60 5.26
CA THR A 285 -18.40 -22.15 3.91
C THR A 285 -19.42 -21.18 3.33
N GLY A 286 -20.72 -21.50 3.41
CA GLY A 286 -21.78 -20.61 2.93
C GLY A 286 -21.83 -19.28 3.70
N PHE A 287 -21.62 -19.33 5.02
CA PHE A 287 -21.56 -18.15 5.87
C PHE A 287 -20.41 -17.22 5.46
N TYR A 288 -19.18 -17.74 5.39
CA TYR A 288 -18.00 -16.93 5.05
C TYR A 288 -17.99 -16.50 3.57
N ALA A 289 -18.51 -17.30 2.64
CA ALA A 289 -18.69 -16.87 1.25
C ALA A 289 -19.64 -15.66 1.16
N THR A 290 -20.77 -15.71 1.86
CA THR A 290 -21.74 -14.60 1.90
C THR A 290 -21.13 -13.36 2.53
N TYR A 291 -20.51 -13.51 3.69
CA TYR A 291 -19.79 -12.46 4.40
C TYR A 291 -18.76 -11.74 3.51
N GLN A 292 -17.85 -12.49 2.88
CA GLN A 292 -16.79 -11.91 2.05
C GLN A 292 -17.36 -11.28 0.77
N SER A 293 -18.39 -11.88 0.17
CA SER A 293 -19.01 -11.36 -1.06
C SER A 293 -19.71 -10.03 -0.83
N ILE A 294 -20.52 -9.92 0.23
CA ILE A 294 -21.21 -8.68 0.57
C ILE A 294 -20.19 -7.60 0.95
N THR A 295 -19.17 -7.96 1.74
CA THR A 295 -18.10 -7.02 2.12
C THR A 295 -17.34 -6.50 0.90
N ALA A 296 -16.99 -7.37 -0.05
CA ALA A 296 -16.30 -6.97 -1.29
C ALA A 296 -17.19 -6.07 -2.16
N LEU A 297 -18.47 -6.40 -2.29
CA LEU A 297 -19.44 -5.61 -3.05
C LEU A 297 -19.63 -4.22 -2.44
N LEU A 298 -19.92 -4.14 -1.14
CA LEU A 298 -20.11 -2.86 -0.45
C LEU A 298 -18.84 -2.04 -0.42
N GLY A 299 -17.67 -2.66 -0.19
CA GLY A 299 -16.38 -1.98 -0.28
C GLY A 299 -16.15 -1.35 -1.65
N LEU A 300 -16.46 -2.07 -2.73
CA LEU A 300 -16.39 -1.54 -4.10
C LEU A 300 -17.37 -0.37 -4.32
N LEU A 301 -18.63 -0.52 -3.91
CA LEU A 301 -19.64 0.54 -4.06
C LEU A 301 -19.27 1.80 -3.26
N ILE A 302 -18.79 1.65 -2.03
CA ILE A 302 -18.32 2.77 -1.21
C ILE A 302 -17.13 3.44 -1.89
N GLN A 303 -16.15 2.66 -2.36
CA GLN A 303 -14.95 3.18 -3.04
C GLN A 303 -15.32 3.99 -4.28
N LEU A 304 -16.21 3.49 -5.12
CA LEU A 304 -16.59 4.13 -6.39
C LEU A 304 -17.50 5.34 -6.20
N PHE A 305 -18.46 5.27 -5.28
CA PHE A 305 -19.52 6.27 -5.21
C PHE A 305 -19.47 7.16 -3.96
N LEU A 306 -19.03 6.64 -2.82
CA LEU A 306 -19.16 7.35 -1.55
C LEU A 306 -17.89 8.09 -1.13
N VAL A 307 -16.70 7.54 -1.39
CA VAL A 307 -15.43 8.13 -0.91
C VAL A 307 -15.23 9.57 -1.36
N SER A 308 -15.33 9.86 -2.67
CA SER A 308 -15.18 11.23 -3.19
C SER A 308 -16.18 12.18 -2.54
N ARG A 309 -17.47 11.78 -2.47
CA ARG A 309 -18.54 12.63 -1.94
C ARG A 309 -18.34 12.95 -0.46
N VAL A 310 -17.82 12.00 0.33
CA VAL A 310 -17.51 12.22 1.74
C VAL A 310 -16.33 13.19 1.88
N PHE A 311 -15.31 13.06 1.05
CA PHE A 311 -14.15 13.97 1.06
C PHE A 311 -14.55 15.39 0.64
N ASP A 312 -15.36 15.53 -0.41
CA ASP A 312 -15.83 16.83 -0.90
C ASP A 312 -16.74 17.53 0.11
N ARG A 313 -17.63 16.78 0.80
CA ARG A 313 -18.62 17.35 1.72
C ARG A 313 -18.12 17.53 3.15
N PHE A 314 -17.31 16.61 3.66
CA PHE A 314 -16.92 16.56 5.07
C PHE A 314 -15.40 16.61 5.29
N GLY A 315 -14.61 16.55 4.22
CA GLY A 315 -13.16 16.52 4.28
C GLY A 315 -12.58 15.27 4.95
N ILE A 316 -11.25 15.23 5.05
CA ILE A 316 -10.50 14.14 5.70
C ILE A 316 -10.93 13.99 7.17
N ARG A 317 -11.24 15.10 7.85
CA ARG A 317 -11.70 15.12 9.24
C ARG A 317 -13.00 14.35 9.42
N GLY A 318 -14.02 14.63 8.60
CA GLY A 318 -15.30 13.95 8.69
C GLY A 318 -15.20 12.48 8.26
N ALA A 319 -14.42 12.20 7.20
CA ALA A 319 -14.17 10.84 6.75
C ALA A 319 -13.57 9.95 7.86
N LEU A 320 -12.67 10.50 8.68
CA LEU A 320 -12.02 9.78 9.79
C LEU A 320 -12.98 9.36 10.91
N LEU A 321 -14.13 10.04 11.04
CA LEU A 321 -15.12 9.76 12.09
C LEU A 321 -16.13 8.67 11.71
N VAL A 322 -16.24 8.34 10.42
CA VAL A 322 -17.27 7.40 9.93
C VAL A 322 -17.11 6.02 10.56
N LEU A 323 -15.91 5.43 10.50
CA LEU A 323 -15.68 4.09 11.02
C LEU A 323 -15.84 4.01 12.55
N PRO A 324 -15.25 4.92 13.36
CA PRO A 324 -15.47 4.91 14.82
C PRO A 324 -16.93 5.04 15.23
N ILE A 325 -17.75 5.82 14.51
CA ILE A 325 -19.18 5.93 14.79
C ILE A 325 -19.90 4.61 14.47
N VAL A 326 -19.57 3.99 13.33
CA VAL A 326 -20.16 2.70 12.94
C VAL A 326 -19.80 1.59 13.93
N THR A 327 -18.55 1.50 14.38
CA THR A 327 -18.15 0.50 15.37
C THR A 327 -18.77 0.79 16.74
N LEU A 328 -18.83 2.05 17.16
CA LEU A 328 -19.46 2.45 18.43
C LEU A 328 -20.94 2.05 18.48
N LEU A 329 -21.70 2.40 17.44
CA LEU A 329 -23.13 2.04 17.35
C LEU A 329 -23.32 0.53 17.19
N GLY A 330 -22.48 -0.11 16.36
CA GLY A 330 -22.53 -1.54 16.08
C GLY A 330 -22.27 -2.39 17.31
N TYR A 331 -21.14 -2.19 17.99
CA TYR A 331 -20.81 -2.93 19.22
C TYR A 331 -21.68 -2.52 20.41
N GLY A 332 -22.17 -1.27 20.44
CA GLY A 332 -23.17 -0.84 21.42
C GLY A 332 -24.47 -1.64 21.30
N LEU A 333 -25.02 -1.75 20.10
CA LEU A 333 -26.23 -2.54 19.85
C LEU A 333 -25.97 -4.04 20.03
N LEU A 334 -24.83 -4.55 19.56
CA LEU A 334 -24.47 -5.95 19.69
C LEU A 334 -24.28 -6.38 21.15
N SER A 335 -23.77 -5.51 22.01
CA SER A 335 -23.65 -5.78 23.45
C SER A 335 -25.00 -5.89 24.15
N LEU A 336 -26.05 -5.26 23.61
CA LEU A 336 -27.43 -5.38 24.09
C LEU A 336 -28.14 -6.60 23.50
N LEU A 337 -27.84 -6.93 22.25
CA LEU A 337 -28.48 -7.98 21.46
C LEU A 337 -27.41 -8.88 20.81
N PRO A 338 -26.84 -9.87 21.52
CA PRO A 338 -25.73 -10.71 21.04
C PRO A 338 -26.20 -11.75 20.00
N LEU A 339 -26.67 -11.26 18.84
CA LEU A 339 -27.19 -12.05 17.74
C LEU A 339 -26.12 -12.22 16.65
N LEU A 340 -25.93 -13.44 16.14
CA LEU A 340 -24.98 -13.75 15.08
C LEU A 340 -25.17 -12.87 13.84
N MET A 341 -26.42 -12.67 13.40
CA MET A 341 -26.70 -11.84 12.23
C MET A 341 -26.38 -10.36 12.46
N LEU A 342 -26.57 -9.85 13.68
CA LEU A 342 -26.18 -8.48 14.01
C LEU A 342 -24.65 -8.35 14.03
N ALA A 343 -23.94 -9.30 14.64
CA ALA A 343 -22.48 -9.33 14.63
C ALA A 343 -21.92 -9.35 13.20
N LEU A 344 -22.55 -10.14 12.32
CA LEU A 344 -22.20 -10.19 10.90
C LEU A 344 -22.43 -8.84 10.20
N ILE A 345 -23.56 -8.17 10.43
CA ILE A 345 -23.83 -6.84 9.84
C ILE A 345 -22.80 -5.82 10.31
N VAL A 346 -22.47 -5.80 11.60
CA VAL A 346 -21.45 -4.91 12.17
C VAL A 346 -20.11 -5.16 11.51
N LEU A 347 -19.68 -6.42 11.40
CA LEU A 347 -18.40 -6.79 10.81
C LEU A 347 -18.34 -6.48 9.30
N ILE A 348 -19.42 -6.71 8.55
CA ILE A 348 -19.53 -6.34 7.13
C ILE A 348 -19.39 -4.83 6.97
N ALA A 349 -20.13 -4.04 7.76
CA ALA A 349 -20.08 -2.58 7.70
C ALA A 349 -18.68 -2.06 8.05
N GLU A 350 -18.09 -2.60 9.11
CA GLU A 350 -16.74 -2.27 9.56
C GLU A 350 -15.71 -2.53 8.46
N ASN A 351 -15.68 -3.73 7.88
CA ASN A 351 -14.71 -4.09 6.86
C ASN A 351 -14.92 -3.36 5.54
N SER A 352 -16.17 -3.17 5.12
CA SER A 352 -16.48 -2.44 3.88
C SER A 352 -16.00 -0.99 3.94
N ILE A 353 -16.19 -0.31 5.08
CA ILE A 353 -15.73 1.06 5.32
C ILE A 353 -14.22 1.12 5.56
N SER A 354 -13.66 0.10 6.23
CA SER A 354 -12.23 0.01 6.50
C SER A 354 -11.41 -0.07 5.21
N TYR A 355 -11.78 -0.99 4.30
CA TYR A 355 -11.06 -1.22 3.04
C TYR A 355 -11.23 -0.12 1.99
N SER A 356 -12.23 0.75 2.14
CA SER A 356 -12.52 1.82 1.16
C SER A 356 -12.20 3.21 1.74
N LEU A 357 -13.14 3.78 2.50
CA LEU A 357 -13.06 5.13 3.02
C LEU A 357 -11.91 5.30 4.01
N THR A 358 -11.74 4.37 4.94
CA THR A 358 -10.69 4.50 5.98
C THR A 358 -9.30 4.32 5.40
N ALA A 359 -9.12 3.35 4.48
CA ALA A 359 -7.88 3.19 3.74
C ALA A 359 -7.49 4.50 3.00
N THR A 360 -8.44 5.07 2.25
CA THR A 360 -8.22 6.34 1.53
C THR A 360 -7.92 7.50 2.48
N THR A 361 -8.67 7.62 3.58
CA THR A 361 -8.49 8.66 4.61
C THR A 361 -7.12 8.56 5.26
N ARG A 362 -6.68 7.34 5.61
CA ARG A 362 -5.35 7.11 6.18
C ARG A 362 -4.24 7.56 5.25
N HIS A 363 -4.32 7.27 3.95
CA HIS A 363 -3.32 7.75 3.01
C HIS A 363 -3.29 9.28 2.93
N ALA A 364 -4.45 9.93 3.01
CA ALA A 364 -4.54 11.39 3.04
C ALA A 364 -3.89 12.01 4.31
N LEU A 365 -3.92 11.31 5.46
CA LEU A 365 -3.27 11.76 6.69
C LEU A 365 -1.75 11.92 6.57
N PHE A 366 -1.10 11.25 5.61
CA PHE A 366 0.33 11.36 5.34
C PHE A 366 0.69 12.42 4.29
N LEU A 367 -0.29 13.13 3.72
CA LEU A 367 0.00 14.22 2.77
C LEU A 367 0.86 15.35 3.35
N PRO A 368 0.65 15.82 4.59
CA PRO A 368 1.39 16.96 5.12
C PRO A 368 2.71 16.59 5.80
N VAL A 369 3.11 15.31 5.82
CA VAL A 369 4.32 14.85 6.54
C VAL A 369 5.59 14.94 5.66
N SER A 370 6.77 14.86 6.27
CA SER A 370 8.03 14.90 5.54
C SER A 370 8.20 13.67 4.62
N ARG A 371 9.15 13.75 3.66
CA ARG A 371 9.45 12.65 2.74
C ARG A 371 9.77 11.35 3.50
N GLU A 372 10.68 11.41 4.46
CA GLU A 372 11.08 10.26 5.28
C GLU A 372 9.90 9.64 6.04
N GLN A 373 9.06 10.48 6.67
CA GLN A 373 7.85 10.04 7.37
C GLN A 373 6.83 9.40 6.42
N LYS A 374 6.72 9.91 5.19
CA LYS A 374 5.77 9.42 4.17
C LYS A 374 6.19 8.08 3.57
N TYR A 375 7.48 7.82 3.41
CA TYR A 375 7.97 6.55 2.85
C TYR A 375 8.22 5.52 3.95
N ILE A 376 9.06 5.82 4.94
CA ILE A 376 9.45 4.86 5.98
C ILE A 376 8.39 4.79 7.08
N GLY A 377 7.94 5.94 7.59
CA GLY A 377 6.97 5.99 8.69
C GLY A 377 5.62 5.38 8.31
N LYS A 378 5.07 5.76 7.15
CA LYS A 378 3.82 5.18 6.61
C LYS A 378 3.93 3.66 6.44
N GLN A 379 4.98 3.19 5.78
CA GLN A 379 5.19 1.76 5.55
C GLN A 379 5.29 1.00 6.88
N THR A 380 6.02 1.54 7.85
CA THR A 380 6.12 0.96 9.20
C THR A 380 4.75 0.84 9.86
N ILE A 381 3.92 1.88 9.78
CA ILE A 381 2.56 1.86 10.34
C ILE A 381 1.67 0.83 9.62
N GLU A 382 1.72 0.79 8.30
CA GLU A 382 0.89 -0.09 7.47
C GLU A 382 1.29 -1.57 7.57
N THR A 383 2.56 -1.86 7.83
CA THR A 383 3.08 -3.25 7.85
C THR A 383 3.28 -3.80 9.25
N LEU A 384 3.72 -2.99 10.23
CA LEU A 384 4.07 -3.47 11.57
C LEU A 384 2.97 -3.13 12.58
N PHE A 385 2.60 -1.85 12.70
CA PHE A 385 1.59 -1.43 13.69
C PHE A 385 0.21 -2.03 13.39
N PHE A 386 -0.14 -2.22 12.12
CA PHE A 386 -1.33 -2.97 11.75
C PHE A 386 -1.31 -4.39 12.33
N ARG A 387 -0.17 -5.09 12.27
CA ARG A 387 -0.01 -6.47 12.77
C ARG A 387 0.07 -6.56 14.28
N LEU A 388 0.51 -5.50 14.96
CA LEU A 388 0.48 -5.44 16.42
C LEU A 388 -0.95 -5.55 16.95
N GLY A 389 -1.94 -4.99 16.24
CA GLY A 389 -3.36 -5.16 16.59
C GLY A 389 -3.79 -6.64 16.62
N ASP A 390 -3.44 -7.39 15.57
CA ASP A 390 -3.76 -8.81 15.43
C ASP A 390 -3.12 -9.64 16.57
N MET A 391 -1.86 -9.33 16.92
CA MET A 391 -1.14 -9.99 18.02
C MET A 391 -1.74 -9.67 19.39
N ILE A 392 -2.07 -8.39 19.64
CA ILE A 392 -2.72 -7.97 20.88
C ILE A 392 -4.07 -8.66 21.02
N SER A 393 -4.86 -8.75 19.94
CA SER A 393 -6.14 -9.46 19.93
C SER A 393 -5.98 -10.92 20.32
N GLY A 394 -5.07 -11.68 19.69
CA GLY A 394 -4.84 -13.07 20.05
C GLY A 394 -4.36 -13.27 21.50
N GLY A 395 -3.53 -12.35 22.01
CA GLY A 395 -3.12 -12.34 23.42
C GLY A 395 -4.30 -12.07 24.37
N LEU A 396 -5.19 -11.13 24.02
CA LEU A 396 -6.41 -10.87 24.78
C LEU A 396 -7.37 -12.07 24.74
N VAL A 397 -7.52 -12.74 23.59
CA VAL A 397 -8.31 -13.97 23.48
C VAL A 397 -7.75 -15.06 24.39
N TYR A 398 -6.43 -15.25 24.39
CA TYR A 398 -5.78 -16.23 25.26
C TYR A 398 -6.02 -15.93 26.75
N VAL A 399 -5.81 -14.68 27.17
CA VAL A 399 -6.00 -14.29 28.58
C VAL A 399 -7.47 -14.37 28.98
N ALA A 400 -8.37 -13.76 28.21
CA ALA A 400 -9.79 -13.69 28.57
C ALA A 400 -10.47 -15.05 28.48
N SER A 401 -10.32 -15.78 27.37
CA SER A 401 -11.02 -17.06 27.17
C SER A 401 -10.30 -18.22 27.86
N SER A 402 -8.99 -18.41 27.64
CA SER A 402 -8.30 -19.61 28.14
C SER A 402 -7.82 -19.51 29.58
N LEU A 403 -7.44 -18.31 30.08
CA LEU A 403 -7.00 -18.16 31.47
C LEU A 403 -8.14 -17.78 32.43
N LEU A 404 -9.06 -16.91 31.99
CA LEU A 404 -10.10 -16.34 32.86
C LEU A 404 -11.50 -16.92 32.61
N GLY A 405 -11.71 -17.68 31.53
CA GLY A 405 -13.01 -18.29 31.21
C GLY A 405 -14.11 -17.27 30.87
N PHE A 406 -13.73 -16.10 30.36
CA PHE A 406 -14.69 -15.06 30.01
C PHE A 406 -15.50 -15.40 28.76
N SER A 407 -16.78 -15.05 28.79
CA SER A 407 -17.69 -15.22 27.65
C SER A 407 -17.43 -14.21 26.53
N THR A 408 -17.97 -14.50 25.35
CA THR A 408 -17.91 -13.64 24.15
C THR A 408 -18.43 -12.21 24.38
N LEU A 409 -19.31 -12.03 25.37
CA LEU A 409 -19.84 -10.72 25.76
C LEU A 409 -18.72 -9.75 26.21
N VAL A 410 -17.66 -10.25 26.85
CA VAL A 410 -16.54 -9.41 27.28
C VAL A 410 -15.81 -8.80 26.08
N PHE A 411 -15.72 -9.51 24.96
CA PHE A 411 -15.13 -8.97 23.73
C PHE A 411 -16.05 -7.95 23.06
N MET A 412 -17.37 -8.13 23.12
CA MET A 412 -18.33 -7.14 22.61
C MET A 412 -18.25 -5.82 23.41
N LEU A 413 -18.25 -5.91 24.74
CA LEU A 413 -18.08 -4.75 25.62
C LEU A 413 -16.68 -4.14 25.48
N GLY A 414 -15.65 -4.97 25.33
CA GLY A 414 -14.28 -4.52 25.06
C GLY A 414 -14.22 -3.70 23.77
N ASN A 415 -14.83 -4.18 22.68
CA ASN A 415 -14.90 -3.44 21.42
C ASN A 415 -15.75 -2.17 21.50
N LEU A 416 -16.79 -2.15 22.33
CA LEU A 416 -17.53 -0.92 22.64
C LEU A 416 -16.61 0.13 23.28
N VAL A 417 -15.85 -0.25 24.32
CA VAL A 417 -14.89 0.65 24.99
C VAL A 417 -13.79 1.09 24.02
N LEU A 418 -13.21 0.16 23.25
CA LEU A 418 -12.21 0.47 22.24
C LEU A 418 -12.75 1.43 21.17
N SER A 419 -14.03 1.31 20.79
CA SER A 419 -14.68 2.22 19.83
C SER A 419 -14.82 3.64 20.38
N VAL A 420 -15.09 3.81 21.68
CA VAL A 420 -15.08 5.14 22.33
C VAL A 420 -13.67 5.74 22.29
N ILE A 421 -12.65 4.95 22.61
CA ILE A 421 -11.24 5.38 22.57
C ILE A 421 -10.86 5.76 21.13
N LEU A 422 -11.21 4.92 20.17
CA LEU A 422 -10.97 5.14 18.74
C LEU A 422 -11.60 6.46 18.27
N LEU A 423 -12.84 6.74 18.67
CA LEU A 423 -13.52 8.00 18.34
C LEU A 423 -12.76 9.21 18.91
N GLY A 424 -12.27 9.11 20.14
CA GLY A 424 -11.42 10.14 20.75
C GLY A 424 -10.14 10.41 19.95
N PHE A 425 -9.43 9.34 19.54
CA PHE A 425 -8.24 9.45 18.68
C PHE A 425 -8.57 10.04 17.31
N ALA A 426 -9.66 9.61 16.66
CA ALA A 426 -10.09 10.12 15.36
C ALA A 426 -10.38 11.63 15.42
N ILE A 427 -11.08 12.10 16.46
CA ILE A 427 -11.33 13.54 16.67
C ILE A 427 -10.01 14.29 16.88
N ALA A 428 -9.12 13.78 17.72
CA ALA A 428 -7.84 14.42 18.03
C ALA A 428 -6.94 14.53 16.77
N ILE A 429 -6.78 13.43 16.02
CA ILE A 429 -5.99 13.38 14.79
C ILE A 429 -6.60 14.29 13.74
N GLY A 430 -7.92 14.24 13.55
CA GLY A 430 -8.61 15.13 12.61
C GLY A 430 -8.37 16.60 12.93
N ARG A 431 -8.48 16.99 14.22
CA ARG A 431 -8.18 18.36 14.67
C ARG A 431 -6.74 18.75 14.34
N TYR A 432 -5.78 17.90 14.68
CA TYR A 432 -4.36 18.14 14.46
C TYR A 432 -3.99 18.24 12.98
N HIS A 433 -4.46 17.31 12.15
CA HIS A 433 -4.17 17.24 10.71
C HIS A 433 -4.48 18.54 9.96
N TYR A 434 -5.66 19.09 10.19
CA TYR A 434 -6.06 20.35 9.56
C TYR A 434 -5.32 21.57 10.10
N ARG A 435 -4.84 21.55 11.36
CA ARG A 435 -3.93 22.63 11.83
C ARG A 435 -2.62 22.61 11.03
N ILE A 436 -2.08 21.43 10.72
CA ILE A 436 -0.90 21.31 9.86
C ILE A 436 -1.20 21.81 8.45
N ILE A 437 -2.32 21.38 7.85
CA ILE A 437 -2.71 21.83 6.50
C ILE A 437 -2.85 23.34 6.44
N LEU A 438 -3.52 23.97 7.42
CA LEU A 438 -3.62 25.43 7.47
C LEU A 438 -2.26 26.11 7.58
N LYS A 439 -1.32 25.55 8.34
CA LYS A 439 0.06 26.08 8.41
C LYS A 439 0.75 25.98 7.04
N LYS A 440 0.64 24.84 6.35
CA LYS A 440 1.25 24.61 5.03
C LYS A 440 0.61 25.39 3.88
N MET A 441 -0.67 25.74 3.99
CA MET A 441 -1.30 26.64 3.02
C MET A 441 -0.80 28.09 3.16
N ASN A 442 -0.17 28.44 4.28
CA ASN A 442 0.50 29.72 4.48
C ASN A 442 2.01 29.64 4.13
N ASN A 443 2.38 28.85 3.10
CA ASN A 443 3.77 28.61 2.69
C ASN A 443 4.53 29.93 2.49
N LEU A 444 5.74 29.99 3.02
CA LEU A 444 6.66 31.09 2.81
C LEU A 444 7.62 30.75 1.66
N PRO A 445 8.07 31.73 0.87
CA PRO A 445 9.04 31.46 -0.17
C PRO A 445 10.37 31.01 0.44
N PRO A 446 11.13 30.15 -0.26
CA PRO A 446 12.48 29.81 0.16
C PRO A 446 13.37 31.06 0.21
N VAL A 447 14.43 30.99 1.02
CA VAL A 447 15.32 32.11 1.29
C VAL A 447 16.76 31.73 0.91
N LEU A 448 17.47 32.69 0.32
CA LEU A 448 18.90 32.57 0.09
C LEU A 448 19.63 32.77 1.43
N ALA A 449 20.20 31.69 1.97
CA ALA A 449 20.90 31.72 3.25
C ALA A 449 22.38 32.04 3.06
N SER A 450 23.05 31.37 2.10
CA SER A 450 24.45 31.60 1.77
C SER A 450 24.64 31.65 0.25
N PRO A 451 25.03 32.79 -0.35
CA PRO A 451 25.22 32.89 -1.79
C PRO A 451 26.32 31.97 -2.31
N ILE A 452 26.14 31.47 -3.53
CA ILE A 452 27.17 30.70 -4.25
C ILE A 452 28.33 31.65 -4.60
N SER A 453 29.57 31.23 -4.33
CA SER A 453 30.75 32.02 -4.64
C SER A 453 31.13 31.93 -6.11
N ASP A 454 31.73 33.01 -6.64
CA ASP A 454 32.29 33.04 -7.98
C ASP A 454 33.35 31.95 -8.18
N LEU A 455 33.39 31.40 -9.39
CA LEU A 455 34.25 30.28 -9.76
C LEU A 455 35.22 30.68 -10.86
N ARG A 456 36.45 30.19 -10.75
CA ARG A 456 37.45 30.27 -11.81
C ARG A 456 37.76 28.86 -12.29
N ILE A 457 37.61 28.64 -13.59
CA ILE A 457 37.86 27.34 -14.24
C ILE A 457 38.80 27.51 -15.43
N ASP A 458 39.47 26.45 -15.84
CA ASP A 458 40.40 26.47 -16.98
C ASP A 458 39.76 25.83 -18.21
N SER A 459 39.95 26.44 -19.38
CA SER A 459 39.55 25.84 -20.65
C SER A 459 40.30 24.52 -20.92
N GLY A 460 39.63 23.59 -21.60
CA GLY A 460 40.17 22.24 -21.90
C GLY A 460 40.20 21.27 -20.72
N ARG A 461 39.65 21.64 -19.56
CA ARG A 461 39.65 20.80 -18.35
C ARG A 461 38.23 20.63 -17.78
N LEU A 462 37.82 19.37 -17.58
CA LEU A 462 36.59 19.04 -16.85
C LEU A 462 36.73 19.49 -15.39
N THR A 463 35.81 20.34 -14.94
CA THR A 463 35.73 20.82 -13.55
C THR A 463 34.35 20.54 -12.99
N GLU A 464 34.30 19.95 -11.80
CA GLU A 464 33.04 19.67 -11.09
C GLU A 464 32.90 20.58 -9.87
N PHE A 465 31.70 21.11 -9.64
CA PHE A 465 31.41 21.97 -8.50
C PHE A 465 30.07 21.60 -7.87
N VAL A 466 30.05 21.43 -6.54
CA VAL A 466 28.82 21.16 -5.78
C VAL A 466 28.61 22.30 -4.80
N PHE A 467 27.47 23.00 -4.89
CA PHE A 467 27.16 24.04 -3.92
C PHE A 467 26.57 23.47 -2.62
N ASN A 468 26.75 24.22 -1.53
CA ASN A 468 26.41 23.79 -0.17
C ASN A 468 24.90 23.53 -0.02
N THR A 469 24.54 22.52 0.78
CA THR A 469 23.15 22.28 1.21
C THR A 469 22.54 23.49 1.94
N GLU A 470 23.36 24.34 2.55
CA GLU A 470 22.93 25.53 3.29
C GLU A 470 22.82 26.79 2.40
N THR A 471 23.03 26.69 1.09
CA THR A 471 22.91 27.84 0.17
C THR A 471 21.48 28.38 0.16
N PHE A 472 20.49 27.49 0.12
CA PHE A 472 19.07 27.82 0.14
C PHE A 472 18.40 27.12 1.31
N GLY A 473 17.58 27.86 2.07
CA GLY A 473 16.80 27.33 3.17
C GLY A 473 15.32 27.63 2.98
N ASP A 474 14.46 26.70 3.34
CA ASP A 474 13.02 26.93 3.36
C ASP A 474 12.55 27.20 4.80
N PRO A 475 11.83 28.30 5.08
CA PRO A 475 11.22 28.54 6.38
C PRO A 475 10.23 27.44 6.80
N ASP A 476 9.64 26.72 5.83
CA ASP A 476 8.73 25.62 6.06
C ASP A 476 9.51 24.29 6.23
N GLU A 477 9.62 23.85 7.49
CA GLU A 477 10.36 22.63 7.84
C GLU A 477 9.93 21.39 7.04
N GLY A 478 10.90 20.79 6.36
CA GLY A 478 10.74 19.52 5.64
C GLY A 478 10.30 19.67 4.18
N ASP A 479 10.18 20.89 3.66
CA ASP A 479 9.99 21.13 2.24
C ASP A 479 11.28 20.83 1.46
N ALA A 480 11.10 20.14 0.33
CA ALA A 480 12.20 19.80 -0.56
C ALA A 480 12.30 20.86 -1.66
N LEU A 481 13.48 21.46 -1.79
CA LEU A 481 13.77 22.43 -2.83
C LEU A 481 14.21 21.75 -4.12
N ARG A 482 13.64 22.18 -5.24
CA ARG A 482 14.09 21.81 -6.57
C ARG A 482 14.99 22.91 -7.12
N TYR A 483 16.16 22.53 -7.60
CA TYR A 483 17.11 23.46 -8.18
C TYR A 483 17.08 23.39 -9.71
N THR A 484 17.05 24.55 -10.35
CA THR A 484 17.30 24.71 -11.79
C THR A 484 18.36 25.78 -12.00
N ALA A 485 19.13 25.65 -13.08
CA ALA A 485 20.18 26.60 -13.40
C ALA A 485 19.99 27.14 -14.82
N TYR A 486 20.32 28.42 -14.98
CA TYR A 486 20.20 29.16 -16.23
C TYR A 486 21.47 29.98 -16.46
N LEU A 487 21.75 30.26 -17.73
CA LEU A 487 22.68 31.30 -18.11
C LEU A 487 21.93 32.64 -18.01
N ASN A 488 22.56 33.64 -17.39
CA ASN A 488 21.96 34.96 -17.17
C ASN A 488 20.57 34.86 -16.51
N ASP A 489 19.53 35.44 -17.11
CA ASP A 489 18.19 35.44 -16.53
C ASP A 489 17.39 34.16 -16.83
N SER A 490 17.34 33.67 -18.06
CA SER A 490 16.53 32.49 -18.41
C SER A 490 17.06 31.70 -19.60
N GLU A 491 18.28 31.98 -20.04
CA GLU A 491 18.86 31.31 -21.19
C GLU A 491 19.27 29.89 -20.79
N PRO A 492 19.14 28.91 -21.71
CA PRO A 492 19.65 27.57 -21.46
C PRO A 492 21.16 27.63 -21.21
N LEU A 493 21.65 26.73 -20.36
CA LEU A 493 23.08 26.60 -20.10
C LEU A 493 23.83 26.27 -21.42
N PRO A 494 25.04 26.81 -21.62
CA PRO A 494 25.90 26.42 -22.74
C PRO A 494 26.11 24.90 -22.78
N PRO A 495 26.35 24.30 -23.97
CA PRO A 495 26.52 22.84 -24.10
C PRO A 495 27.66 22.25 -23.28
N TRP A 496 28.63 23.08 -22.88
CA TRP A 496 29.76 22.69 -22.04
C TRP A 496 29.47 22.79 -20.53
N ILE A 497 28.24 23.15 -20.13
CA ILE A 497 27.82 23.20 -18.73
C ILE A 497 26.62 22.26 -18.53
N GLU A 498 26.81 21.23 -17.73
CA GLU A 498 25.72 20.37 -17.26
C GLU A 498 25.42 20.68 -15.79
N PHE A 499 24.13 20.72 -15.44
CA PHE A 499 23.67 20.91 -14.07
C PHE A 499 22.75 19.78 -13.62
N ASP A 500 23.17 19.07 -12.58
CA ASP A 500 22.35 18.11 -11.84
C ASP A 500 21.75 18.78 -10.61
N GLY A 501 20.48 19.15 -10.72
CA GLY A 501 19.72 19.78 -9.64
C GLY A 501 19.44 18.86 -8.45
N LEU A 502 19.52 17.53 -8.57
CA LEU A 502 19.37 16.62 -7.43
C LEU A 502 20.65 16.57 -6.60
N GLN A 503 21.79 16.57 -7.28
CA GLN A 503 23.11 16.54 -6.64
C GLN A 503 23.67 17.92 -6.32
N ARG A 504 23.00 19.01 -6.74
CA ARG A 504 23.50 20.40 -6.67
C ARG A 504 24.84 20.57 -7.40
N LYS A 505 25.05 19.79 -8.45
CA LYS A 505 26.35 19.60 -9.09
C LYS A 505 26.37 20.25 -10.48
N PHE A 506 27.36 21.09 -10.71
CA PHE A 506 27.76 21.56 -12.02
C PHE A 506 28.93 20.73 -12.54
N SER A 507 28.89 20.40 -13.82
CA SER A 507 30.01 19.83 -14.59
C SER A 507 30.34 20.77 -15.73
N PHE A 508 31.53 21.36 -15.70
CA PHE A 508 32.03 22.31 -16.69
C PHE A 508 33.08 21.65 -17.59
N ASN A 509 32.88 21.69 -18.91
CA ASN A 509 33.82 21.19 -19.91
C ASN A 509 34.09 22.23 -21.03
N PRO A 510 34.56 23.45 -20.69
CA PRO A 510 34.76 24.53 -21.65
C PRO A 510 35.85 24.19 -22.68
N GLY A 511 35.57 24.44 -23.96
CA GLY A 511 36.56 24.39 -25.04
C GLY A 511 37.47 25.62 -25.08
N SER A 512 38.39 25.66 -26.05
CA SER A 512 39.33 26.78 -26.22
C SER A 512 38.66 28.11 -26.60
N ASN A 513 37.45 28.06 -27.15
CA ASN A 513 36.69 29.24 -27.59
C ASN A 513 35.68 29.74 -26.55
N ASP A 514 35.55 29.05 -25.41
CA ASP A 514 34.58 29.38 -24.36
C ASP A 514 35.17 30.30 -23.27
N GLY A 515 36.29 30.96 -23.56
CA GLY A 515 36.97 31.87 -22.64
C GLY A 515 36.16 33.13 -22.33
N GLY A 516 36.22 33.60 -21.08
CA GLY A 516 35.54 34.81 -20.64
C GLY A 516 34.79 34.65 -19.33
N ARG A 517 33.98 35.66 -18.98
CA ARG A 517 33.14 35.67 -17.78
C ARG A 517 31.69 35.46 -18.19
N ILE A 518 31.04 34.48 -17.58
CA ILE A 518 29.61 34.25 -17.71
C ILE A 518 28.96 34.32 -16.32
N GLN A 519 27.68 34.72 -16.26
CA GLN A 519 26.92 34.70 -15.03
C GLN A 519 25.94 33.53 -15.05
N LEU A 520 25.95 32.73 -13.99
CA LEU A 520 25.00 31.65 -13.79
C LEU A 520 24.01 32.02 -12.70
N ARG A 521 22.75 31.65 -12.95
CA ARG A 521 21.64 31.83 -12.02
C ARG A 521 21.13 30.46 -11.60
N VAL A 522 21.14 30.19 -10.29
CA VAL A 522 20.50 29.00 -9.70
C VAL A 522 19.23 29.44 -9.02
N VAL A 523 18.11 28.84 -9.43
CA VAL A 523 16.79 29.07 -8.85
C VAL A 523 16.44 27.88 -7.96
N ALA A 524 16.16 28.15 -6.70
CA ALA A 524 15.60 27.18 -5.77
C ALA A 524 14.09 27.41 -5.66
N ARG A 525 13.30 26.37 -5.91
CA ARG A 525 11.83 26.44 -5.93
C ARG A 525 11.24 25.40 -4.98
N ASP A 526 10.26 25.82 -4.18
CA ASP A 526 9.50 24.95 -3.29
C ASP A 526 8.47 24.10 -4.07
N PHE A 527 7.69 23.29 -3.36
CA PHE A 527 6.67 22.43 -3.98
C PHE A 527 5.43 23.20 -4.49
N GLN A 528 5.22 24.43 -4.01
CA GLN A 528 4.10 25.30 -4.41
C GLN A 528 4.48 26.26 -5.54
N GLY A 529 5.75 26.27 -5.94
CA GLY A 529 6.26 27.08 -7.04
C GLY A 529 6.82 28.44 -6.61
N LEU A 530 6.89 28.75 -5.32
CA LEU A 530 7.60 29.94 -4.83
C LEU A 530 9.10 29.69 -4.95
N SER A 531 9.87 30.75 -5.22
CA SER A 531 11.28 30.59 -5.53
C SER A 531 12.15 31.73 -5.03
N THR A 532 13.41 31.41 -4.82
CA THR A 532 14.51 32.34 -4.60
C THR A 532 15.67 31.99 -5.53
N GLU A 533 16.68 32.82 -5.59
CA GLU A 533 17.80 32.63 -6.50
C GLU A 533 19.15 33.03 -5.90
N SER A 534 20.20 32.42 -6.42
CA SER A 534 21.59 32.86 -6.25
C SER A 534 22.20 33.07 -7.63
N ARG A 535 22.97 34.14 -7.78
CA ARG A 535 23.77 34.41 -8.97
C ARG A 535 25.25 34.34 -8.61
N PHE A 536 26.07 33.80 -9.50
CA PHE A 536 27.52 33.75 -9.35
C PHE A 536 28.18 33.77 -10.71
N ASP A 537 29.39 34.30 -10.77
CA ASP A 537 30.12 34.41 -12.03
C ASP A 537 31.12 33.25 -12.18
N VAL A 538 31.20 32.73 -13.40
CA VAL A 538 32.20 31.73 -13.80
C VAL A 538 33.17 32.39 -14.77
N HIS A 539 34.44 32.43 -14.39
CA HIS A 539 35.54 32.94 -15.20
C HIS A 539 36.32 31.78 -15.81
N VAL A 540 36.18 31.59 -17.13
CA VAL A 540 36.93 30.60 -17.92
C VAL A 540 38.26 31.21 -18.34
N ALA A 541 39.36 30.71 -17.76
CA ALA A 541 40.70 31.08 -18.15
C ALA A 541 41.08 30.42 -19.49
N PRO A 542 41.70 31.15 -20.43
CA PRO A 542 42.19 30.58 -21.68
C PRO A 542 43.32 29.58 -21.42
N VAL A 543 43.40 28.53 -22.25
CA VAL A 543 44.51 27.58 -22.24
C VAL A 543 45.77 28.39 -22.50
N ASN A 544 46.76 28.34 -21.61
CA ASN A 544 48.07 28.91 -21.85
C ASN A 544 48.73 28.22 -23.06
N GLY A 545 48.44 28.73 -24.26
CA GLY A 545 49.13 28.39 -25.50
C GLY A 545 50.45 29.16 -25.54
N ARG A 546 51.57 28.42 -25.61
CA ARG A 546 52.90 28.95 -25.93
C ARG A 546 52.81 29.96 -27.08
N ILE A 547 53.43 31.12 -26.88
CA ILE A 547 53.80 32.06 -27.93
C ILE A 547 54.67 31.27 -28.92
N THR A 548 54.18 31.08 -30.15
CA THR A 548 54.99 30.65 -31.28
C THR A 548 55.70 31.90 -31.81
N ASP A 549 57.02 31.96 -31.62
CA ASP A 549 57.90 32.84 -32.39
C ASP A 549 58.14 32.28 -33.81
#